data_AF-A0A0S4L680-F1
#
_entry.id   AF-A0A0S4L680-F1
#
_cell.length_a   1.000
_cell.length_b   1.000
_cell.length_c   1.000
_cell.angle_alpha   90.00
_cell.angle_beta   90.00
_cell.angle_gamma   90.00
#
_symmetry.space_group_name_H-M   'P 1'
#
loop_
_entity.id
_entity.type
_entity.pdbx_description
1 polymer ?
#
loop_
_entity_poly.entity_id
_entity_poly.type
_entity_poly.pdbx_seq_one_letter_code
_entity_poly.pdbx_strand_id
1 'polypeptide(L)'
;MSDSIKDLSDQDVSPAERYERGIALKKAGLYKAAIDQFTMAAVEVTLAVKAYAQMGLCYKLSGCYEDAVTAFQQALKTTPGSSKETVQILYVLGRTLESLGRIAETLEAYRWIRREDAAYRDVAERIEQLSARRRIVATKKL
;
A
#
# COMPACT_ATOMS: atom_id res chain seq x y z
N MET A 1 47.42 16.07 -1.53
CA MET A 1 46.51 15.69 -2.64
C MET A 1 45.26 15.14 -1.98
N SER A 2 44.35 16.04 -1.61
CA SER A 2 43.15 15.76 -0.82
C SER A 2 41.97 15.44 -1.74
N ASP A 3 41.38 14.28 -1.50
CA ASP A 3 39.97 13.93 -1.70
C ASP A 3 39.26 14.62 -2.87
N SER A 4 39.29 13.95 -4.02
CA SER A 4 38.35 14.18 -5.10
C SER A 4 37.67 12.87 -5.50
N ILE A 5 37.26 12.09 -4.50
CA ILE A 5 36.11 11.18 -4.64
C ILE A 5 34.88 12.09 -4.63
N LYS A 6 34.66 12.72 -5.77
CA LYS A 6 33.50 13.54 -6.07
C LYS A 6 32.29 12.60 -6.14
N ASP A 7 31.60 12.45 -5.01
CA ASP A 7 30.16 12.18 -4.88
C ASP A 7 29.45 11.61 -6.14
N LEU A 8 29.75 10.36 -6.48
CA LEU A 8 29.06 9.58 -7.51
C LEU A 8 27.80 8.88 -6.94
N SER A 9 27.34 9.28 -5.75
CA SER A 9 26.51 8.41 -4.89
C SER A 9 25.02 8.34 -5.26
N ASP A 10 24.43 9.45 -5.74
CA ASP A 10 22.96 9.58 -5.83
C ASP A 10 22.40 10.07 -7.17
N GLN A 11 23.23 10.67 -8.04
CA GLN A 11 22.76 11.25 -9.31
C GLN A 11 22.52 10.21 -10.43
N ASP A 12 23.19 9.05 -10.38
CA ASP A 12 23.11 8.01 -11.42
C ASP A 12 22.28 6.78 -11.01
N VAL A 13 21.66 6.77 -9.82
CA VAL A 13 20.87 5.62 -9.36
C VAL A 13 19.54 5.56 -10.09
N SER A 14 19.37 4.53 -10.91
CA SER A 14 18.15 4.34 -11.70
C SER A 14 16.90 4.19 -10.81
N PRO A 15 15.69 4.57 -11.26
CA PRO A 15 14.45 4.33 -10.51
C PRO A 15 14.26 2.86 -10.09
N ALA A 16 14.72 1.92 -10.94
CA ALA A 16 14.69 0.49 -10.62
C ALA A 16 15.63 0.12 -9.47
N GLU A 17 16.87 0.64 -9.46
CA GLU A 17 17.80 0.42 -8.34
C GLU A 17 17.27 1.04 -7.04
N ARG A 18 16.68 2.24 -7.10
CA ARG A 18 16.04 2.85 -5.94
C ARG A 18 14.90 1.98 -5.42
N TYR A 19 14.08 1.42 -6.31
CA TYR A 19 13.04 0.47 -5.92
C TYR A 19 13.63 -0.73 -5.17
N GLU A 20 14.67 -1.37 -5.70
CA GLU A 20 15.30 -2.54 -5.07
C GLU A 20 15.96 -2.19 -3.72
N ARG A 21 16.61 -1.02 -3.62
CA ARG A 21 17.13 -0.49 -2.35
C ARG A 21 16.00 -0.30 -1.33
N GLY A 22 14.87 0.27 -1.76
CA GLY A 22 13.68 0.42 -0.93
C GLY A 22 13.14 -0.93 -0.41
N ILE A 23 13.14 -1.97 -1.26
CA ILE A 23 12.74 -3.33 -0.85
C ILE A 23 13.68 -3.88 0.23
N ALA A 24 14.99 -3.71 0.08
CA ALA A 24 15.98 -4.15 1.06
C ALA A 24 15.81 -3.40 2.40
N LEU A 25 15.67 -2.07 2.35
CA LEU A 25 15.46 -1.23 3.54
C LEU A 25 14.18 -1.59 4.28
N LYS A 26 13.07 -1.84 3.56
CA LYS A 26 11.81 -2.30 4.16
C LYS A 26 11.99 -3.64 4.87
N LYS A 27 12.69 -4.60 4.25
CA LYS A 27 12.98 -5.91 4.87
C LYS A 27 13.81 -5.76 6.15
N ALA A 28 14.69 -4.75 6.20
CA ALA A 28 15.47 -4.40 7.38
C ALA A 28 14.69 -3.60 8.44
N GLY A 29 13.40 -3.29 8.21
CA GLY A 29 12.57 -2.50 9.13
C GLY A 29 12.86 -0.99 9.09
N LEU A 30 13.70 -0.52 8.17
CA LEU A 30 14.07 0.89 8.00
C LEU A 30 13.02 1.60 7.13
N TYR A 31 11.78 1.68 7.64
CA TYR A 31 10.62 2.09 6.85
C TYR A 31 10.72 3.50 6.28
N LYS A 32 11.25 4.47 7.05
CA LYS A 32 11.41 5.85 6.56
C LYS A 32 12.37 5.92 5.37
N ALA A 33 13.56 5.32 5.51
CA ALA A 33 14.54 5.27 4.42
C ALA A 33 14.01 4.50 3.20
N ALA A 34 13.22 3.43 3.42
CA ALA A 34 12.56 2.71 2.34
C ALA A 34 11.56 3.60 1.57
N ILE A 35 10.76 4.39 2.29
CA ILE A 35 9.80 5.34 1.70
C ILE A 35 10.54 6.39 0.86
N ASP A 36 11.67 6.91 1.33
CA ASP A 36 12.47 7.88 0.57
C ASP A 36 12.93 7.27 -0.76
N GLN A 37 13.45 6.05 -0.74
CA GLN A 37 13.85 5.33 -1.96
C GLN A 37 12.68 5.04 -2.90
N PHE A 38 11.53 4.61 -2.37
CA PHE A 38 10.33 4.40 -3.20
C PHE A 38 9.79 5.69 -3.79
N THR A 39 9.84 6.80 -3.07
CA THR A 39 9.42 8.11 -3.57
C THR A 39 10.25 8.51 -4.78
N MET A 40 11.57 8.32 -4.71
CA MET A 40 12.47 8.59 -5.83
C MET A 40 12.33 7.58 -6.97
N ALA A 41 11.85 6.35 -6.71
CA ALA A 41 11.55 5.35 -7.74
C ALA A 41 10.22 5.62 -8.46
N ALA A 42 9.25 6.24 -7.77
CA ALA A 42 7.91 6.50 -8.28
C ALA A 42 7.86 7.55 -9.40
N VAL A 43 8.98 8.22 -9.70
CA VAL A 43 9.11 9.12 -10.85
C VAL A 43 8.99 8.38 -12.19
N GLU A 44 9.31 7.07 -12.19
CA GLU A 44 9.18 6.20 -13.35
C GLU A 44 7.75 5.63 -13.40
N VAL A 45 7.01 5.95 -14.46
CA VAL A 45 5.58 5.61 -14.58
C VAL A 45 5.34 4.11 -14.45
N THR A 46 6.25 3.29 -14.99
CA THR A 46 6.15 1.83 -14.94
C THR A 46 6.36 1.25 -13.54
N LEU A 47 6.97 2.01 -12.62
CA LEU A 47 7.22 1.62 -11.23
C LEU A 47 6.30 2.33 -10.23
N ALA A 48 5.67 3.44 -10.61
CA ALA A 48 4.89 4.30 -9.71
C ALA A 48 3.83 3.53 -8.91
N VAL A 49 3.02 2.67 -9.55
CA VAL A 49 2.00 1.84 -8.86
C VAL A 49 2.65 0.98 -7.77
N LYS A 50 3.73 0.27 -8.11
CA LYS A 50 4.45 -0.61 -7.18
C LYS A 50 5.11 0.18 -6.07
N ALA A 51 5.74 1.31 -6.38
CA ALA A 51 6.43 2.15 -5.42
C ALA A 51 5.46 2.70 -4.37
N TYR A 52 4.33 3.27 -4.79
CA TYR A 52 3.30 3.74 -3.86
C TYR A 52 2.70 2.62 -3.01
N ALA A 53 2.48 1.43 -3.59
CA ALA A 53 2.02 0.27 -2.82
C ALA A 53 3.04 -0.16 -1.76
N GLN A 54 4.34 -0.12 -2.07
CA GLN A 54 5.39 -0.41 -1.09
C GLN A 54 5.50 0.67 -0.01
N MET A 55 5.32 1.95 -0.35
CA MET A 55 5.22 3.04 0.64
C MET A 55 4.06 2.80 1.60
N GLY A 56 2.88 2.44 1.09
CA GLY A 56 1.73 2.09 1.92
C GLY A 56 2.00 0.92 2.87
N LEU A 57 2.73 -0.09 2.40
CA LEU A 57 3.17 -1.19 3.26
C LEU A 57 4.15 -0.71 4.35
N CYS A 58 5.09 0.17 4.02
CA CYS A 58 6.03 0.72 5.00
C CYS A 58 5.30 1.50 6.10
N TYR A 59 4.39 2.42 5.71
CA TYR A 59 3.56 3.17 6.66
C TYR A 59 2.71 2.25 7.53
N LYS A 60 2.09 1.22 6.94
CA LYS A 60 1.30 0.24 7.70
C LYS A 60 2.16 -0.51 8.72
N LEU A 61 3.36 -0.94 8.32
CA LEU A 61 4.29 -1.68 9.19
C LEU A 61 4.87 -0.79 10.31
N SER A 62 4.94 0.53 10.09
CA SER A 62 5.32 1.50 11.13
C SER A 62 4.14 2.00 11.97
N GLY A 63 2.92 1.48 11.75
CA GLY A 63 1.71 1.88 12.49
C GLY A 63 1.06 3.19 12.02
N CYS A 64 1.60 3.82 10.98
CA CYS A 64 1.06 5.04 10.36
C CYS A 64 -0.09 4.68 9.39
N TYR A 65 -1.21 4.21 9.94
CA TYR A 65 -2.28 3.63 9.12
C TYR A 65 -2.97 4.63 8.18
N GLU A 66 -3.12 5.89 8.55
CA GLU A 66 -3.71 6.91 7.67
C GLU A 66 -2.81 7.21 6.47
N ASP A 67 -1.51 7.40 6.69
CA ASP A 67 -0.54 7.59 5.60
C ASP A 67 -0.49 6.37 4.66
N ALA A 68 -0.64 5.17 5.24
CA ALA A 68 -0.75 3.94 4.47
C ALA A 68 -1.96 3.95 3.53
N VAL A 69 -3.13 4.38 4.03
CA VAL A 69 -4.35 4.52 3.21
C VAL A 69 -4.10 5.49 2.05
N THR A 70 -3.53 6.66 2.32
CA THR A 70 -3.21 7.65 1.29
C THR A 70 -2.28 7.10 0.22
N ALA A 71 -1.20 6.40 0.62
CA ALA A 71 -0.25 5.80 -0.32
C ALA A 71 -0.90 4.70 -1.18
N PHE A 72 -1.74 3.82 -0.60
CA PHE A 72 -2.45 2.81 -1.38
C PHE A 72 -3.46 3.44 -2.34
N GLN A 73 -4.18 4.48 -1.93
CA GLN A 73 -5.08 5.22 -2.82
C GLN A 73 -4.33 5.88 -3.97
N GLN A 74 -3.12 6.40 -3.72
CA GLN A 74 -2.27 6.95 -4.77
C GLN A 74 -1.81 5.87 -5.75
N ALA A 75 -1.46 4.67 -5.26
CA ALA A 75 -1.15 3.53 -6.12
C ALA A 75 -2.33 3.16 -7.03
N LEU A 76 -3.56 3.16 -6.50
CA LEU A 76 -4.78 2.83 -7.24
C LEU A 76 -5.22 3.93 -8.23
N LYS A 77 -4.80 5.18 -8.02
CA LYS A 77 -5.05 6.31 -8.94
C LYS A 77 -4.00 6.41 -10.04
N THR A 78 -2.80 5.89 -9.80
CA THR A 78 -1.73 5.79 -10.80
C THR A 78 -2.20 4.82 -11.89
N THR A 79 -1.76 5.03 -13.15
CA THR A 79 -2.16 4.28 -14.37
C THR A 79 -2.66 2.87 -14.04
N PRO A 80 -3.87 2.47 -14.49
CA PRO A 80 -4.51 1.25 -14.04
C PRO A 80 -3.54 0.07 -14.09
N GLY A 81 -3.11 -0.39 -12.91
CA GLY A 81 -2.33 -1.61 -12.79
C GLY A 81 -3.16 -2.79 -13.30
N SER A 82 -2.52 -3.94 -13.48
CA SER A 82 -3.29 -5.16 -13.81
C SER A 82 -4.39 -5.42 -12.78
N SER A 83 -5.48 -6.10 -13.18
CA SER A 83 -6.52 -6.54 -12.23
C SER A 83 -5.94 -7.23 -11.00
N LYS A 84 -4.93 -8.09 -11.21
CA LYS A 84 -4.23 -8.81 -10.13
C LYS A 84 -3.52 -7.87 -9.15
N GLU A 85 -2.82 -6.86 -9.65
CA GLU A 85 -2.12 -5.88 -8.81
C GLU A 85 -3.12 -5.00 -8.05
N THR A 86 -4.20 -4.60 -8.71
CA THR A 86 -5.30 -3.85 -8.09
C THR A 86 -5.95 -4.63 -6.95
N VAL A 87 -6.25 -5.92 -7.16
CA VAL A 87 -6.77 -6.82 -6.11
C VAL A 87 -5.82 -6.89 -4.91
N GLN A 88 -4.52 -7.02 -5.16
CA GLN A 88 -3.52 -7.08 -4.09
C GLN A 88 -3.46 -5.79 -3.26
N ILE A 89 -3.46 -4.63 -3.92
CA ILE A 89 -3.42 -3.33 -3.25
C ILE A 89 -4.71 -3.11 -2.45
N LEU A 90 -5.88 -3.36 -3.06
CA LEU A 90 -7.17 -3.22 -2.38
C LEU A 90 -7.29 -4.14 -1.16
N TYR A 91 -6.72 -5.35 -1.22
CA TYR A 91 -6.74 -6.25 -0.08
C TYR A 91 -5.98 -5.64 1.10
N VAL A 92 -4.76 -5.15 0.87
CA VAL A 92 -3.94 -4.55 1.92
C VAL A 92 -4.55 -3.24 2.41
N LEU A 93 -5.12 -2.43 1.52
CA LEU A 93 -5.90 -1.25 1.89
C LEU A 93 -7.07 -1.63 2.80
N GLY A 94 -7.86 -2.64 2.45
CA GLY A 94 -8.95 -3.14 3.29
C GLY A 94 -8.48 -3.60 4.68
N ARG A 95 -7.37 -4.34 4.78
CA ARG A 95 -6.76 -4.70 6.07
C ARG A 95 -6.37 -3.46 6.90
N THR A 96 -5.91 -2.41 6.23
CA THR A 96 -5.46 -1.17 6.85
C THR A 96 -6.66 -0.36 7.35
N LEU A 97 -7.70 -0.24 6.54
CA LEU A 97 -8.97 0.41 6.90
C LEU A 97 -9.67 -0.29 8.07
N GLU A 98 -9.59 -1.63 8.17
CA GLU A 98 -10.09 -2.34 9.35
C GLU A 98 -9.33 -1.98 10.63
N SER A 99 -8.00 -1.85 10.53
CA SER A 99 -7.16 -1.47 11.68
C SER A 99 -7.53 -0.07 12.18
N LEU A 100 -8.06 0.78 11.29
CA LEU A 100 -8.62 2.10 11.58
C LEU A 100 -10.12 2.09 11.96
N GLY A 101 -10.80 0.93 11.92
CA GLY A 101 -12.25 0.84 12.16
C GLY A 101 -13.13 1.45 11.07
N ARG A 102 -12.57 1.77 9.88
CA ARG A 102 -13.28 2.35 8.73
C ARG A 102 -14.05 1.26 7.96
N ILE A 103 -15.08 0.71 8.61
CA ILE A 103 -15.81 -0.48 8.14
C ILE A 103 -16.49 -0.26 6.78
N ALA A 104 -17.05 0.93 6.53
CA ALA A 104 -17.75 1.21 5.28
C ALA A 104 -16.81 1.10 4.07
N GLU A 105 -15.67 1.78 4.12
CA GLU A 105 -14.66 1.79 3.07
C GLU A 105 -13.97 0.41 2.93
N THR A 106 -13.77 -0.29 4.05
CA THR A 106 -13.28 -1.69 4.01
C THR A 106 -14.21 -2.57 3.17
N LEU A 107 -15.52 -2.50 3.42
CA LEU A 107 -16.51 -3.30 2.70
C LEU A 107 -16.57 -2.92 1.21
N GLU A 108 -16.34 -1.66 0.86
CA GLU A 108 -16.24 -1.22 -0.54
C GLU A 108 -15.05 -1.88 -1.23
N ALA A 109 -13.85 -1.80 -0.64
CA ALA A 109 -12.65 -2.42 -1.18
C ALA A 109 -12.81 -3.94 -1.35
N TYR A 110 -13.32 -4.65 -0.34
CA TYR A 110 -13.53 -6.09 -0.41
C TYR A 110 -14.61 -6.52 -1.39
N ARG A 111 -15.70 -5.76 -1.52
CA ARG A 111 -16.73 -6.06 -2.53
C ARG A 111 -16.22 -5.86 -3.94
N TRP A 112 -15.30 -4.92 -4.16
CA TRP A 112 -14.61 -4.81 -5.42
C TRP A 112 -13.77 -6.06 -5.67
N ILE A 113 -12.92 -6.47 -4.71
CA ILE A 113 -12.10 -7.68 -4.84
C ILE A 113 -12.95 -8.91 -5.15
N ARG A 114 -14.05 -9.13 -4.42
CA ARG A 114 -14.92 -10.30 -4.63
C ARG A 114 -15.57 -10.33 -6.03
N ARG A 115 -15.79 -9.18 -6.67
CA ARG A 115 -16.30 -9.14 -8.05
C ARG A 115 -15.23 -9.55 -9.06
N GLU A 116 -13.97 -9.21 -8.79
CA GLU A 116 -12.84 -9.53 -9.65
C GLU A 116 -12.35 -10.98 -9.44
N ASP A 117 -12.22 -11.39 -8.18
CA ASP A 117 -11.79 -12.72 -7.76
C ASP A 117 -12.57 -13.11 -6.49
N ALA A 118 -13.61 -13.92 -6.68
CA ALA A 118 -14.51 -14.35 -5.62
C ALA A 118 -13.83 -15.25 -4.56
N ALA A 119 -12.72 -15.91 -4.92
CA ALA A 119 -11.98 -16.82 -4.06
C ALA A 119 -10.72 -16.18 -3.45
N TYR A 120 -10.55 -14.86 -3.58
CA TYR A 120 -9.35 -14.19 -3.12
C TYR A 120 -9.22 -14.21 -1.59
N ARG A 121 -8.34 -15.08 -1.10
CA ARG A 121 -7.95 -15.20 0.33
C ARG A 121 -9.17 -15.35 1.24
N ASP A 122 -9.24 -14.56 2.32
CA ASP A 122 -10.28 -14.52 3.34
C ASP A 122 -11.34 -13.42 3.09
N VAL A 123 -11.41 -12.85 1.88
CA VAL A 123 -12.26 -11.68 1.59
C VAL A 123 -13.75 -11.97 1.79
N ALA A 124 -14.24 -13.15 1.38
CA ALA A 124 -15.64 -13.51 1.52
C ALA A 124 -16.08 -13.54 3.00
N GLU A 125 -15.32 -14.27 3.83
CA GLU A 125 -15.57 -14.37 5.28
C GLU A 125 -15.53 -12.98 5.95
N ARG A 126 -14.54 -12.16 5.58
CA ARG A 126 -14.41 -10.80 6.14
C ARG A 126 -15.60 -9.90 5.82
N ILE A 127 -16.13 -9.97 4.60
CA ILE A 127 -17.35 -9.22 4.22
C ILE A 127 -18.51 -9.61 5.12
N GLU A 128 -18.71 -10.90 5.37
CA GLU A 128 -19.80 -11.40 6.22
C GLU A 128 -19.66 -10.90 7.67
N GLN A 129 -18.48 -11.09 8.26
CA GLN A 129 -18.19 -10.67 9.64
C GLN A 129 -18.40 -9.16 9.84
N LEU A 130 -17.86 -8.33 8.94
CA LEU A 130 -17.98 -6.87 9.02
C LEU A 130 -19.39 -6.37 8.74
N SER A 131 -20.11 -7.01 7.82
CA SER A 131 -21.51 -6.65 7.53
C SER A 131 -22.42 -6.93 8.73
N ALA A 132 -22.19 -8.03 9.45
CA ALA A 132 -22.91 -8.35 10.68
C ALA A 132 -22.62 -7.32 11.79
N ARG A 133 -21.36 -6.97 12.01
CA ARG A 133 -20.95 -5.95 13.00
C ARG A 133 -21.59 -4.59 12.72
N ARG A 134 -21.61 -4.14 11.46
CA ARG A 134 -22.20 -2.86 11.06
C ARG A 134 -23.70 -2.80 11.36
N ARG A 135 -24.44 -3.89 11.15
CA ARG A 135 -25.89 -3.96 11.44
C ARG A 135 -26.17 -3.81 12.94
N ILE A 136 -25.39 -4.47 13.80
CA ILE A 136 -25.58 -4.43 15.26
C ILE A 136 -25.36 -3.02 15.84
N VAL A 137 -24.34 -2.30 15.34
CA VAL A 137 -24.07 -0.93 15.79
C VAL A 137 -25.18 0.04 15.36
N ALA A 138 -25.75 -0.15 14.17
CA ALA A 138 -26.84 0.69 13.68
C ALA A 138 -28.14 0.50 14.49
N THR A 139 -28.43 -0.72 14.96
CA THR A 139 -29.65 -1.02 15.74
C THR A 139 -29.58 -0.58 17.21
N LYS A 140 -28.39 -0.40 17.79
CA LYS A 140 -28.22 0.05 19.19
C LYS A 140 -28.27 1.57 19.38
N LYS A 141 -28.33 2.34 18.29
CA LYS A 141 -28.37 3.82 18.30
C LYS A 141 -29.79 4.39 18.21
N LEU A 142 -30.82 3.56 18.39
CA LEU A 142 -32.23 3.92 18.36
C LEU A 142 -32.85 3.77 19.76
#